data_AF-G3B720-F1
#
_entry.id   AF-G3B720-F1
#
_cell.length_a   1.000
_cell.length_b   1.000
_cell.length_c   1.000
_cell.angle_alpha   90.00
_cell.angle_beta   90.00
_cell.angle_gamma   90.00
#
_symmetry.space_group_name_H-M   'P 1'
#
loop_
_entity.id
_entity.type
_entity.pdbx_description
1 polymer ?
#
loop_
_entity_poly.entity_id
_entity_poly.type
_entity_poly.pdbx_seq_one_letter_code
_entity_poly.pdbx_strand_id
1 'polypeptide(L)'
;MEDLFDKQIDPRLSHLPQLSEFFQYVTVSKLLNPAFIQKLNSMFVTNDDGYEYKLELVVENQRGLKIFGIPMFSSNSLIPMLDPSSFQLLNGQNLKVIDNNLNNLPLPDLNWQWHWECWYVLMLNDVDDQGWIYSKINFNSHHWKGKYYFGNFIRRRVWIRLRHRSLSEMSS
;
A
#
# COMPACT_ATOMS: atom_id res chain seq x y z
N MET A 1 4.02 -7.61 23.11
CA MET A 1 4.33 -6.28 22.58
C MET A 1 3.65 -6.24 21.23
N GLU A 2 2.35 -5.95 21.19
CA GLU A 2 1.63 -5.72 19.93
C GLU A 2 2.31 -4.53 19.26
N ASP A 3 2.88 -4.75 18.08
CA ASP A 3 3.65 -3.76 17.37
C ASP A 3 2.72 -2.58 17.03
N LEU A 4 3.19 -1.33 17.15
CA LEU A 4 2.37 -0.13 16.86
C LEU A 4 1.77 -0.17 15.44
N PHE A 5 2.35 -0.98 14.55
CA PHE A 5 1.90 -1.22 13.17
C PHE A 5 0.60 -2.02 13.10
N ASP A 6 0.39 -3.01 13.97
CA ASP A 6 -0.79 -3.89 13.92
C ASP A 6 -2.09 -3.15 14.22
N LYS A 7 -2.03 -2.03 14.95
CA LYS A 7 -3.22 -1.21 15.27
C LYS A 7 -3.62 -0.23 14.17
N GLN A 8 -2.76 0.02 13.18
CA GLN A 8 -3.04 0.94 12.07
C GLN A 8 -3.34 0.24 10.75
N ILE A 9 -3.05 -1.06 10.67
CA ILE A 9 -3.29 -1.86 9.48
C ILE A 9 -4.62 -2.59 9.65
N ASP A 10 -5.47 -2.50 8.64
CA ASP A 10 -6.69 -3.29 8.55
C ASP A 10 -6.32 -4.78 8.64
N PRO A 11 -6.94 -5.57 9.53
CA PRO A 11 -6.67 -7.00 9.66
C PRO A 11 -6.82 -7.79 8.35
N ARG A 12 -7.60 -7.29 7.38
CA ARG A 12 -7.75 -7.88 6.05
C ARG A 12 -6.53 -7.70 5.14
N LEU A 13 -5.60 -6.83 5.53
CA LEU A 13 -4.39 -6.47 4.79
C LEU A 13 -3.10 -6.96 5.48
N SER A 14 -3.15 -7.32 6.76
CA SER A 14 -1.98 -7.81 7.51
C SER A 14 -1.38 -9.10 6.93
N HIS A 15 -2.16 -9.88 6.20
CA HIS A 15 -1.76 -11.17 5.63
C HIS A 15 -1.13 -11.07 4.24
N LEU A 16 -0.90 -9.86 3.71
CA LEU A 16 -0.29 -9.71 2.40
C LEU A 16 1.23 -9.98 2.50
N PRO A 17 1.77 -10.93 1.72
CA PRO A 17 3.17 -11.39 1.87
C PRO A 17 4.19 -10.27 1.67
N GLN A 18 3.92 -9.36 0.72
CA GLN A 18 4.76 -8.20 0.44
C GLN A 18 4.78 -7.18 1.59
N LEU A 19 3.67 -7.01 2.31
CA LEU A 19 3.61 -6.12 3.47
C LEU A 19 4.31 -6.75 4.68
N SER A 20 4.10 -8.05 4.93
CA SER A 20 4.78 -8.72 6.03
C SER A 20 6.31 -8.66 5.89
N GLU A 21 6.84 -8.86 4.68
CA GLU A 21 8.28 -8.79 4.44
C GLU A 21 8.79 -7.35 4.55
N PHE A 22 8.04 -6.38 4.00
CA PHE A 22 8.35 -4.96 4.15
C PHE A 22 8.47 -4.54 5.61
N PHE A 23 7.46 -4.85 6.44
CA PHE A 23 7.47 -4.53 7.85
C PHE A 23 8.56 -5.30 8.60
N GLN A 24 8.87 -6.53 8.20
CA GLN A 24 10.02 -7.24 8.75
C GLN A 24 11.34 -6.52 8.44
N TYR A 25 11.58 -6.07 7.21
CA TYR A 25 12.77 -5.30 6.87
C TYR A 25 12.85 -4.00 7.66
N VAL A 26 11.73 -3.29 7.77
CA VAL A 26 11.61 -2.10 8.62
C VAL A 26 11.99 -2.46 10.06
N THR A 27 11.38 -3.50 10.65
CA THR A 27 11.65 -3.98 12.02
C THR A 27 13.10 -4.41 12.25
N VAL A 28 13.70 -5.18 11.35
CA VAL A 28 15.10 -5.62 11.45
C VAL A 28 16.05 -4.43 11.35
N SER A 29 15.79 -3.51 10.41
CA SER A 29 16.57 -2.27 10.34
C SER A 29 16.47 -1.46 11.64
N LYS A 30 15.39 -1.66 12.42
CA LYS A 30 15.27 -1.08 13.77
C LYS A 30 16.22 -1.60 14.79
N LEU A 31 16.36 -2.91 14.80
CA LEU A 31 17.24 -3.58 15.73
C LEU A 31 18.71 -3.26 15.41
N LEU A 32 19.03 -3.06 14.13
CA LEU A 32 20.40 -2.79 13.67
C LEU A 32 20.85 -1.34 13.87
N ASN A 33 19.95 -0.36 13.76
CA ASN A 33 20.29 1.04 13.94
C ASN A 33 19.13 1.83 14.57
N PRO A 34 19.05 1.97 15.91
CA PRO A 34 17.96 2.67 16.57
C PRO A 34 17.86 4.17 16.22
N ALA A 35 18.90 4.80 15.68
CA ALA A 35 18.82 6.18 15.16
C ALA A 35 18.10 6.24 13.79
N PHE A 36 18.25 5.19 12.96
CA PHE A 36 17.43 4.97 11.77
C PHE A 36 15.93 4.86 12.12
N ILE A 37 15.59 4.67 13.39
CA ILE A 37 14.23 4.32 13.86
C ILE A 37 13.42 5.45 14.39
N GLN A 38 14.07 6.48 14.89
CA GLN A 38 13.41 7.78 14.94
C GLN A 38 13.06 8.26 13.52
N LYS A 39 13.75 7.75 12.49
CA LYS A 39 13.58 7.99 11.03
C LYS A 39 12.68 6.98 10.28
N LEU A 40 12.27 5.88 10.91
CA LEU A 40 11.34 4.88 10.36
C LEU A 40 10.07 4.65 11.20
N ASN A 41 10.04 4.97 12.49
CA ASN A 41 8.76 5.18 13.20
C ASN A 41 8.00 6.38 12.59
N SER A 42 8.78 7.27 12.02
CA SER A 42 8.47 8.31 11.07
C SER A 42 8.45 7.85 9.60
N MET A 43 8.24 6.56 9.34
CA MET A 43 7.62 6.10 8.08
C MET A 43 6.26 6.81 7.84
N PHE A 44 5.79 7.55 8.85
CA PHE A 44 4.84 8.64 8.76
C PHE A 44 5.34 10.10 8.95
N VAL A 45 6.53 10.45 9.48
CA VAL A 45 7.00 11.86 9.74
C VAL A 45 8.53 11.97 10.01
N THR A 46 9.46 11.95 9.03
CA THR A 46 10.91 12.09 9.36
C THR A 46 11.30 13.56 9.43
N ASN A 47 11.86 14.06 10.54
CA ASN A 47 12.24 15.46 10.70
C ASN A 47 13.73 15.68 10.48
N ASP A 48 14.13 15.79 9.22
CA ASP A 48 15.51 16.06 8.82
C ASP A 48 15.54 17.36 8.01
N ASP A 49 16.55 18.21 8.27
CA ASP A 49 16.78 19.46 7.53
C ASP A 49 15.59 20.45 7.52
N GLY A 50 14.70 20.37 8.50
CA GLY A 50 13.50 21.22 8.59
C GLY A 50 12.30 20.73 7.79
N TYR A 51 12.34 19.52 7.25
CA TYR A 51 11.23 18.88 6.54
C TYR A 51 10.71 17.67 7.28
N GLU A 52 9.42 17.42 7.16
CA GLU A 52 8.72 16.22 7.62
C GLU A 52 8.39 15.32 6.43
N TYR A 53 8.83 14.06 6.42
CA TYR A 53 8.53 13.10 5.35
C TYR A 53 7.55 12.00 5.78
N LYS A 54 6.60 11.63 4.91
CA LYS A 54 5.61 10.56 5.14
C LYS A 54 5.54 9.62 3.95
N LEU A 55 5.58 8.31 4.23
CA LEU A 55 5.39 7.27 3.23
C LEU A 55 3.90 6.91 3.14
N GLU A 56 3.39 6.94 1.92
CA GLU A 56 2.00 6.61 1.62
C GLU A 56 1.96 5.23 0.98
N LEU A 57 1.18 4.31 1.56
CA LEU A 57 0.98 2.95 1.08
C LEU A 57 -0.49 2.77 0.67
N VAL A 58 -0.71 2.44 -0.60
CA VAL A 58 -2.05 2.28 -1.17
C VAL A 58 -2.21 0.89 -1.75
N VAL A 59 -3.32 0.22 -1.41
CA VAL A 59 -3.67 -1.09 -1.96
C VAL A 59 -4.65 -0.91 -3.10
N GLU A 60 -4.27 -1.37 -4.29
CA GLU A 60 -5.14 -1.49 -5.44
C GLU A 60 -5.83 -2.86 -5.44
N ASN A 61 -7.15 -2.89 -5.68
CA ASN A 61 -7.96 -4.10 -5.74
C ASN A 61 -8.61 -4.24 -7.11
N GLN A 62 -8.62 -5.45 -7.67
CA GLN A 62 -9.36 -5.76 -8.90
C GLN A 62 -9.97 -7.16 -8.85
N ARG A 63 -11.10 -7.34 -9.54
CA ARG A 63 -11.77 -8.63 -9.73
C ARG A 63 -11.75 -8.99 -11.22
N GLY A 64 -11.70 -10.27 -11.54
CA GLY A 64 -11.59 -10.75 -12.91
C GLY A 64 -11.15 -12.20 -13.00
N LEU A 65 -10.62 -12.61 -14.15
CA LEU A 65 -10.02 -13.94 -14.33
C LEU A 65 -9.04 -13.93 -15.51
N LYS A 66 -8.20 -14.96 -15.62
CA LYS A 66 -7.27 -15.13 -16.74
C LYS A 66 -7.90 -16.05 -17.79
N ILE A 67 -8.14 -15.53 -19.00
CA ILE A 67 -8.71 -16.28 -20.12
C ILE A 67 -7.62 -16.52 -21.15
N PHE A 68 -7.30 -17.78 -21.45
CA PHE A 68 -6.22 -18.15 -22.40
C PHE A 68 -4.88 -17.43 -22.17
N GLY A 69 -4.53 -17.18 -20.90
CA GLY A 69 -3.30 -16.47 -20.55
C GLY A 69 -3.41 -14.95 -20.51
N ILE A 70 -4.54 -14.36 -20.92
CA ILE A 70 -4.78 -12.91 -20.88
C ILE A 70 -5.48 -12.55 -19.56
N PRO A 71 -4.89 -11.67 -18.72
CA PRO A 71 -5.49 -11.26 -17.46
C PRO A 71 -6.63 -10.26 -17.68
N MET A 72 -7.88 -10.71 -17.59
CA MET A 72 -9.09 -9.88 -17.72
C MET A 72 -9.55 -9.41 -16.34
N PHE A 73 -8.74 -8.58 -15.69
CA PHE A 73 -9.05 -8.00 -14.38
C PHE A 73 -9.37 -6.51 -14.51
N SER A 74 -10.35 -6.05 -13.74
CA SER A 74 -10.77 -4.66 -13.74
C SER A 74 -11.23 -4.22 -12.35
N SER A 75 -11.01 -2.95 -12.04
CA SER A 75 -11.61 -2.29 -10.88
C SER A 75 -13.12 -2.14 -11.03
N ASN A 76 -13.64 -2.04 -12.26
CA ASN A 76 -15.08 -1.93 -12.54
C ASN A 76 -15.82 -3.25 -12.31
N SER A 77 -15.11 -4.37 -12.21
CA SER A 77 -15.69 -5.68 -11.90
C SER A 77 -15.82 -5.94 -10.39
N LEU A 78 -15.38 -4.99 -9.54
CA LEU A 78 -15.58 -5.08 -8.10
C LEU A 78 -17.09 -4.99 -7.78
N ILE A 79 -17.56 -5.87 -6.91
CA ILE A 79 -18.95 -5.96 -6.52
C ILE A 79 -19.21 -4.89 -5.44
N PRO A 80 -20.08 -3.89 -5.68
CA PRO A 80 -20.38 -2.86 -4.69
C PRO A 80 -20.83 -3.47 -3.36
N MET A 81 -20.43 -2.86 -2.25
CA MET A 81 -20.70 -3.29 -0.86
C MET A 81 -20.01 -4.57 -0.39
N LEU A 82 -19.74 -5.54 -1.28
CA LEU A 82 -19.07 -6.78 -0.92
C LEU A 82 -17.54 -6.67 -1.03
N ASP A 83 -17.07 -6.01 -2.09
CA ASP A 83 -15.65 -5.82 -2.36
C ASP A 83 -15.12 -4.51 -1.77
N PRO A 84 -13.82 -4.44 -1.43
CA PRO A 84 -13.17 -3.17 -1.14
C PRO A 84 -13.18 -2.27 -2.38
N SER A 85 -12.96 -0.97 -2.18
CA SER A 85 -12.80 -0.02 -3.29
C SER A 85 -11.57 -0.32 -4.15
N SER A 86 -11.51 0.26 -5.35
CA SER A 86 -10.39 0.06 -6.28
C SER A 86 -9.05 0.45 -5.69
N PHE A 87 -9.02 1.47 -4.83
CA PHE A 87 -7.85 1.88 -4.05
C PHE A 87 -8.25 2.11 -2.60
N GLN A 88 -7.47 1.60 -1.66
CA GLN A 88 -7.67 1.83 -0.22
C GLN A 88 -6.33 2.03 0.49
N LEU A 89 -6.37 2.75 1.61
CA LEU A 89 -5.22 2.87 2.50
C LEU A 89 -5.03 1.58 3.31
N LEU A 90 -3.86 1.44 3.94
CA LEU A 90 -3.57 0.29 4.80
C LEU A 90 -4.51 0.17 6.02
N ASN A 91 -5.13 1.27 6.45
CA ASN A 91 -6.11 1.26 7.53
C ASN A 91 -7.53 0.83 7.07
N GLY A 92 -7.69 0.44 5.79
CA GLY A 92 -8.97 0.02 5.22
C GLY A 92 -9.85 1.17 4.75
N GLN A 93 -9.40 2.42 4.85
CA GLN A 93 -10.13 3.57 4.33
C GLN A 93 -10.15 3.54 2.79
N ASN A 94 -11.35 3.60 2.23
CA ASN A 94 -11.55 3.69 0.78
C ASN A 94 -11.04 5.03 0.23
N LEU A 95 -10.31 4.97 -0.89
CA LEU A 95 -9.85 6.14 -1.61
C LEU A 95 -10.67 6.31 -2.89
N LYS A 96 -11.22 7.51 -3.07
CA LYS A 96 -11.88 7.88 -4.31
C LYS A 96 -10.88 8.57 -5.23
N VAL A 97 -10.34 7.82 -6.17
CA VAL A 97 -9.34 8.30 -7.11
C VAL A 97 -10.01 8.70 -8.43
N ILE A 98 -9.82 9.94 -8.86
CA ILE A 98 -10.37 10.47 -10.11
C ILE A 98 -9.76 9.70 -11.29
N ASP A 99 -10.60 9.27 -12.22
CA ASP A 99 -10.24 8.47 -13.41
C ASP A 99 -9.48 7.18 -13.10
N ASN A 100 -9.59 6.67 -11.87
CA ASN A 100 -8.86 5.49 -11.41
C ASN A 100 -7.33 5.61 -11.60
N ASN A 101 -6.80 6.83 -11.58
CA ASN A 101 -5.39 7.14 -11.73
C ASN A 101 -4.79 7.66 -10.42
N LEU A 102 -3.94 6.86 -9.78
CA LEU A 102 -3.27 7.16 -8.51
C LEU A 102 -2.52 8.51 -8.48
N ASN A 103 -2.10 9.03 -9.63
CA ASN A 103 -1.46 10.34 -9.69
C ASN A 103 -2.41 11.50 -9.34
N ASN A 104 -3.73 11.27 -9.44
CA ASN A 104 -4.76 12.22 -9.06
C ASN A 104 -5.13 12.16 -7.56
N LEU A 105 -4.41 11.37 -6.76
CA LEU A 105 -4.67 11.30 -5.33
C LEU A 105 -4.30 12.64 -4.67
N PRO A 106 -5.25 13.31 -3.98
CA PRO A 106 -4.95 14.58 -3.32
C PRO A 106 -4.04 14.37 -2.12
N LEU A 107 -3.22 15.37 -1.83
CA LEU A 107 -2.48 15.43 -0.58
C LEU A 107 -3.41 15.86 0.58
N PRO A 108 -3.09 15.52 1.84
CA PRO A 108 -3.99 15.82 2.96
C PRO A 108 -4.21 17.31 3.21
N ASP A 109 -3.21 18.15 2.93
CA ASP A 109 -3.26 19.60 3.06
C ASP A 109 -2.30 20.25 2.05
N LEU A 110 -2.29 21.59 1.98
CA LEU A 110 -1.46 22.37 1.05
C LEU A 110 0.03 22.42 1.41
N ASN A 111 0.40 22.05 2.64
CA ASN A 111 1.77 22.09 3.10
C ASN A 111 2.53 20.83 2.65
N TRP A 112 1.81 19.75 2.34
CA TRP A 112 2.38 18.56 1.76
C TRP A 112 2.68 18.72 0.28
N GLN A 113 3.79 18.12 -0.14
CA GLN A 113 4.20 17.95 -1.53
C GLN A 113 4.72 16.53 -1.75
N TRP A 114 4.56 16.01 -2.96
CA TRP A 114 5.15 14.71 -3.29
C TRP A 114 6.66 14.85 -3.45
N HIS A 115 7.43 14.05 -2.71
CA HIS A 115 8.88 14.02 -2.84
C HIS A 115 9.30 13.12 -4.01
N TRP A 116 8.63 11.97 -4.17
CA TRP A 116 8.84 11.11 -5.32
C TRP A 116 7.94 11.54 -6.49
N GLU A 117 8.51 11.56 -7.70
CA GLU A 117 7.81 11.98 -8.93
C GLU A 117 6.62 11.09 -9.29
N CYS A 118 6.72 9.79 -8.99
CA CYS A 118 5.69 8.80 -9.33
C CYS A 118 5.45 7.80 -8.18
N TRP A 119 4.39 7.01 -8.33
CA TRP A 119 4.11 5.86 -7.49
C TRP A 119 4.96 4.67 -7.91
N TYR A 120 5.48 3.93 -6.94
CA TYR A 120 6.21 2.68 -7.17
C TYR A 120 5.38 1.49 -6.71
N VAL A 121 5.63 0.33 -7.32
CA VAL A 121 5.00 -0.94 -6.93
C VAL A 121 5.93 -1.65 -5.93
N LEU A 122 5.35 -2.15 -4.85
CA LEU A 122 6.10 -2.91 -3.84
C LEU A 122 6.35 -4.35 -4.32
N MET A 123 7.55 -4.60 -4.87
CA MET A 123 7.96 -5.88 -5.46
C MET A 123 8.68 -6.80 -4.46
N LEU A 124 8.09 -6.99 -3.28
CA LEU A 124 8.65 -7.84 -2.22
C LEU A 124 7.88 -9.17 -2.13
N ASN A 125 8.58 -10.24 -1.75
CA ASN A 125 8.06 -11.59 -1.56
C ASN A 125 7.43 -12.20 -2.82
N ASP A 126 6.45 -13.08 -2.63
CA ASP A 126 5.65 -13.73 -3.67
C ASP A 126 4.67 -12.76 -4.33
N VAL A 127 5.16 -12.01 -5.32
CA VAL A 127 4.39 -11.15 -6.24
C VAL A 127 4.68 -11.55 -7.70
N ASP A 128 3.76 -11.27 -8.63
CA ASP A 128 4.03 -11.46 -10.06
C ASP A 128 4.95 -10.37 -10.64
N ASP A 129 5.25 -10.48 -11.94
CA ASP A 129 6.10 -9.56 -12.70
C ASP A 129 5.56 -8.12 -12.77
N GLN A 130 4.29 -7.91 -12.46
CA GLN A 130 3.61 -6.62 -12.42
C GLN A 130 3.24 -6.19 -10.98
N GLY A 131 3.68 -6.96 -9.97
CA GLY A 131 3.46 -6.72 -8.54
C GLY A 131 2.08 -7.11 -8.02
N TRP A 132 1.33 -7.94 -8.75
CA TRP A 132 0.06 -8.46 -8.29
C TRP A 132 0.24 -9.71 -7.43
N ILE A 133 -0.67 -9.84 -6.49
CA ILE A 133 -0.96 -11.07 -5.75
C ILE A 133 -2.42 -11.45 -5.98
N TYR A 134 -2.68 -12.75 -5.98
CA TYR A 134 -3.96 -13.32 -6.36
C TYR A 134 -4.56 -14.13 -5.21
N SER A 135 -5.89 -14.17 -5.17
CA SER A 135 -6.63 -15.07 -4.29
C SER A 135 -7.92 -15.56 -4.97
N LYS A 136 -8.60 -16.49 -4.32
CA LYS A 136 -9.77 -17.19 -4.89
C LYS A 136 -10.95 -16.24 -5.16
N ILE A 137 -11.75 -15.90 -4.14
CA ILE A 137 -13.02 -15.16 -4.36
C ILE A 137 -13.19 -13.99 -3.39
N ASN A 138 -12.64 -14.09 -2.17
CA ASN A 138 -12.90 -13.15 -1.09
C ASN A 138 -11.64 -12.35 -0.73
N PHE A 139 -11.75 -11.02 -0.72
CA PHE A 139 -10.69 -10.09 -0.34
C PHE A 139 -10.26 -10.19 1.13
N ASN A 140 -11.03 -10.88 1.97
CA ASN A 140 -10.67 -11.21 3.35
C ASN A 140 -9.86 -12.51 3.46
N SER A 141 -9.45 -13.10 2.33
CA SER A 141 -8.63 -14.31 2.32
C SER A 141 -7.28 -14.06 2.98
N HIS A 142 -6.80 -15.05 3.74
CA HIS A 142 -5.43 -15.11 4.26
C HIS A 142 -4.45 -15.73 3.26
N HIS A 143 -4.95 -16.25 2.14
CA HIS A 143 -4.16 -16.98 1.15
C HIS A 143 -3.99 -16.15 -0.12
N TRP A 144 -2.88 -15.41 -0.16
CA TRP A 144 -2.45 -14.64 -1.32
C TRP A 144 -1.19 -15.26 -1.91
N LYS A 145 -1.09 -15.27 -3.25
CA LYS A 145 0.06 -15.81 -4.00
C LYS A 145 0.38 -14.92 -5.20
N GLY A 146 1.65 -14.72 -5.51
CA GLY A 146 2.09 -14.00 -6.69
C GLY A 146 1.78 -14.78 -7.97
N LYS A 147 1.91 -16.11 -7.94
CA LYS A 147 1.54 -16.95 -9.07
C LYS A 147 0.01 -17.07 -9.23
N TYR A 148 -0.49 -16.79 -10.43
CA TYR A 148 -1.87 -17.05 -10.81
C TYR A 148 -2.19 -18.55 -10.89
N TYR A 149 -3.33 -18.95 -10.34
CA TYR A 149 -3.93 -20.27 -10.50
C TYR A 149 -5.37 -20.14 -11.02
N PHE A 150 -5.85 -21.15 -11.75
CA PHE A 150 -7.24 -21.19 -12.17
C PHE A 150 -8.16 -21.14 -10.95
N GLY A 151 -9.20 -20.31 -11.01
CA GLY A 151 -10.07 -20.02 -9.87
C GLY A 151 -9.60 -18.87 -8.97
N ASN A 152 -8.49 -18.20 -9.30
CA ASN A 152 -8.18 -16.90 -8.72
C ASN A 152 -8.99 -15.81 -9.44
N PHE A 153 -9.97 -15.26 -8.73
CA PHE A 153 -10.87 -14.24 -9.26
C PHE A 153 -10.59 -12.82 -8.77
N ILE A 154 -9.68 -12.68 -7.81
CA ILE A 154 -9.33 -11.38 -7.25
C ILE A 154 -7.82 -11.21 -7.21
N ARG A 155 -7.39 -9.96 -7.34
CA ARG A 155 -5.99 -9.58 -7.21
C ARG A 155 -5.81 -8.27 -6.45
N ARG A 156 -4.65 -8.14 -5.81
CA ARG A 156 -4.20 -6.95 -5.09
C ARG A 156 -2.82 -6.53 -5.54
N ARG A 157 -2.55 -5.24 -5.49
CA ARG A 157 -1.21 -4.67 -5.71
C ARG A 157 -0.98 -3.55 -4.71
N VAL A 158 0.23 -3.47 -4.16
CA VAL A 158 0.59 -2.42 -3.20
C VAL A 158 1.47 -1.39 -3.88
N TRP A 159 1.05 -0.15 -3.77
CA TRP A 159 1.72 1.04 -4.25
C TRP A 159 2.32 1.82 -3.10
N ILE A 160 3.45 2.47 -3.37
CA ILE A 160 4.20 3.24 -2.38
C ILE A 160 4.65 4.57 -2.98
N ARG A 161 4.49 5.66 -2.21
CA ARG A 161 5.00 6.99 -2.60
C ARG A 161 5.38 7.83 -1.40
N LEU A 162 6.47 8.60 -1.52
CA LEU A 162 6.95 9.49 -0.46
C LEU A 162 6.48 10.92 -0.69
N ARG A 163 5.98 11.56 0.37
CA ARG A 163 5.66 12.99 0.43
C ARG A 163 6.41 13.67 1.56
N HIS A 164 6.53 14.99 1.49
CA HIS A 164 7.19 15.81 2.49
C HIS A 164 6.47 17.15 2.70
N ARG A 165 6.73 17.83 3.82
CA ARG A 165 6.30 19.21 4.08
C ARG A 165 7.36 19.99 4.84
N SER A 166 7.38 21.32 4.71
CA SER A 166 8.28 22.18 5.47
C SER A 166 7.75 22.44 6.88
N LEU A 167 8.61 22.34 7.90
CA LEU A 167 8.25 22.63 9.29
C LEU A 167 8.31 24.13 9.60
N SER A 168 9.08 24.93 8.85
CA SER A 168 9.20 26.37 9.07
C SER A 168 7.91 27.13 8.73
N GLU A 169 7.16 26.63 7.76
CA GLU A 169 5.89 27.22 7.31
C GLU A 169 4.73 26.95 8.28
N MET A 170 4.88 26.00 9.21
CA MET A 170 3.85 25.66 10.20
C MET A 170 3.95 26.49 11.48
N SER A 171 5.08 27.13 11.75
CA SER A 171 5.33 27.93 12.97
C SER A 171 5.09 29.44 12.79
N SER A 172 4.61 29.87 11.63
CA SER A 172 4.31 31.27 11.29
C SER A 172 2.81 31.52 11.32
#